data_AF-R6GTZ2-F1
#
_entry.id   AF-R6GTZ2-F1
#
_cell.length_a   1.000
_cell.length_b   1.000
_cell.length_c   1.000
_cell.angle_alpha   90.00
_cell.angle_beta   90.00
_cell.angle_gamma   90.00
#
_symmetry.space_group_name_H-M   'P 1'
#
loop_
_entity.id
_entity.type
_entity.pdbx_description
1 polymer ?
#
loop_
_entity_poly.entity_id
_entity_poly.type
_entity_poly.pdbx_seq_one_letter_code
_entity_poly.pdbx_strand_id
1 'polypeptide(L)' 'MVVYYSAQSHTEDVAKKIANNLNADIFEIIPKDIYTSDDLNWSNENSRVSKEHNDESLRNVELTNTKVDN' A
#
# COMPACT_ATOMS: atom_id res chain seq x y z
N MET A 1 11.10 13.05 -1.60
CA MET A 1 10.13 12.20 -0.89
C MET A 1 9.87 10.91 -1.68
N VAL A 2 9.72 9.79 -0.97
CA VAL A 2 9.34 8.47 -1.48
C VAL A 2 8.03 8.07 -0.81
N VAL A 3 7.00 7.81 -1.61
CA VAL A 3 5.68 7.38 -1.12
C VAL A 3 5.48 5.92 -1.54
N TYR A 4 5.09 5.05 -0.61
CA TYR A 4 4.91 3.62 -0.91
C TYR A 4 3.74 3.00 -0.15
N TYR A 5 3.24 1.88 -0.66
CA TYR A 5 2.35 0.95 0.04
C TYR A 5 3.03 -0.43 0.08
N SER A 6 2.92 -1.15 1.20
CA SER A 6 3.38 -2.53 1.28
C SER A 6 2.48 -3.39 2.15
N ALA A 7 1.88 -4.42 1.54
CA ALA A 7 1.05 -5.38 2.27
C ALA A 7 1.86 -6.45 3.02
N GLN A 8 3.08 -6.74 2.54
CA GLN A 8 3.95 -7.83 3.03
C GLN A 8 5.41 -7.37 3.20
N SER A 9 5.63 -6.06 3.41
CA SER A 9 6.96 -5.43 3.63
C SER A 9 8.00 -5.53 2.50
N HIS A 10 7.75 -6.24 1.39
CA HIS A 10 8.71 -6.30 0.27
C HIS A 10 8.97 -4.92 -0.37
N THR A 11 7.92 -4.13 -0.57
CA THR A 11 8.03 -2.78 -1.15
C THR A 11 8.65 -1.79 -0.16
N GLU A 12 8.36 -1.97 1.13
CA GLU A 12 8.91 -1.16 2.23
C GLU A 12 10.45 -1.21 2.23
N ASP A 13 11.03 -2.40 2.12
CA ASP A 13 12.48 -2.59 2.08
C ASP A 13 13.15 -1.83 0.93
N VAL A 14 12.50 -1.80 -0.23
CA VAL A 14 13.00 -1.08 -1.42
C VAL A 14 12.81 0.42 -1.25
N ALA A 15 11.64 0.86 -0.78
CA ALA A 15 11.34 2.27 -0.55
C ALA A 15 12.32 2.91 0.45
N LYS A 16 12.62 2.21 1.54
CA LYS A 16 13.63 2.63 2.54
C LYS A 16 15.02 2.78 1.92
N LYS A 17 15.43 1.85 1.06
CA LYS A 17 16.72 1.95 0.35
C LYS A 17 16.77 3.17 -0.58
N ILE A 18 15.70 3.42 -1.34
CA ILE A 18 15.60 4.57 -2.23
C ILE A 18 15.66 5.89 -1.43
N ALA A 19 14.86 5.99 -0.36
CA ALA A 19 14.80 7.17 0.50
C ALA A 19 16.17 7.48 1.12
N ASN A 20 16.85 6.46 1.67
CA ASN A 20 18.18 6.60 2.27
C ASN A 20 19.23 7.05 1.24
N ASN A 21 19.23 6.47 0.04
CA ASN A 21 20.21 6.82 -1.01
C ASN A 21 20.03 8.24 -1.54
N LEU A 22 18.80 8.75 -1.55
CA LEU A 22 18.47 10.09 -2.05
C LEU A 22 18.39 11.13 -0.93
N ASN A 23 18.62 10.73 0.32
CA ASN A 23 18.40 11.55 1.52
C ASN A 23 17.03 12.25 1.49
N ALA A 24 16.00 11.47 1.13
CA ALA A 24 14.64 11.94 0.88
C ALA A 24 13.70 11.46 1.99
N ASP A 25 12.65 12.24 2.26
CA ASP A 25 11.59 11.83 3.18
C ASP A 25 10.88 10.58 2.69
N ILE A 26 10.31 9.83 3.62
CA ILE A 26 9.58 8.59 3.33
C ILE A 26 8.19 8.66 3.95
N PHE A 27 7.18 8.26 3.19
CA PHE A 27 5.79 8.21 3.63
C PHE A 27 5.15 6.89 3.24
N GLU A 28 4.66 6.17 4.24
CA GLU A 28 3.93 4.92 4.05
C GLU A 28 2.43 5.20 3.95
N ILE A 29 1.83 4.71 2.86
CA ILE A 29 0.39 4.65 2.68
C ILE A 29 -0.12 3.47 3.49
N ILE A 30 -0.85 3.75 4.58
CA ILE A 30 -1.46 2.72 5.43
C ILE A 30 -2.98 2.78 5.25
N PRO A 31 -3.60 1.79 4.60
CA PRO A 31 -5.05 1.64 4.54
C PRO A 31 -5.65 1.60 5.95
N LYS A 32 -6.81 2.23 6.13
CA LYS A 32 -7.57 2.14 7.39
C LYS A 32 -7.98 0.70 7.70
N ASP A 33 -8.44 -0.01 6.67
CA ASP A 33 -8.69 -1.44 6.73
C ASP A 33 -7.49 -2.17 6.11
N ILE A 34 -6.62 -2.70 6.98
CA ILE A 34 -5.39 -3.40 6.60
C ILE A 34 -5.73 -4.67 5.81
N TYR A 35 -4.98 -4.92 4.74
CA TYR A 35 -5.16 -6.11 3.91
C TYR A 35 -4.70 -7.37 4.66
N THR A 36 -5.62 -8.33 4.77
CA THR A 36 -5.33 -9.64 5.33
C THR A 36 -4.76 -10.59 4.28
N SER A 37 -4.26 -11.76 4.69
CA SER A 37 -3.81 -12.78 3.73
C SER A 37 -4.93 -13.25 2.80
N ASP A 38 -6.18 -13.31 3.29
CA ASP A 38 -7.34 -13.69 2.48
C ASP A 38 -7.69 -12.60 1.46
N ASP A 39 -7.53 -11.33 1.84
CA ASP A 39 -7.71 -10.19 0.93
C ASP A 39 -6.71 -10.20 -0.21
N LEU A 40 -5.47 -10.63 0.07
CA LEU A 40 -4.36 -10.70 -0.89
C LEU A 40 -4.37 -11.97 -1.75
N ASN A 41 -5.31 -12.89 -1.52
CA ASN A 41 -5.39 -14.13 -2.26
C ASN A 41 -5.93 -13.89 -3.68
N TRP A 42 -5.02 -13.63 -4.62
CA TRP A 42 -5.34 -13.43 -6.04
C TRP A 42 -5.98 -14.65 -6.72
N SER A 43 -5.78 -15.87 -6.18
CA SER A 43 -6.41 -17.08 -6.72
C SER A 43 -7.89 -17.22 -6.32
N ASN A 44 -8.35 -16.41 -5.36
CA ASN A 44 -9.74 -16.32 -4.96
C ASN A 44 -10.38 -15.10 -5.65
N GLU A 45 -11.34 -15.33 -6.55
CA GLU A 45 -12.06 -14.26 -7.25
C GLU A 45 -12.85 -13.35 -6.30
N ASN A 46 -13.19 -13.86 -5.11
CA ASN A 46 -13.90 -13.09 -4.09
C ASN A 46 -12.98 -12.30 -3.14
N SER A 47 -11.66 -12.45 -3.28
CA SER A 47 -10.71 -11.67 -2.48
C SER A 47 -10.82 -10.19 -2.82
N ARG A 48 -10.43 -9.35 -1.86
CA ARG A 48 -10.44 -7.90 -2.03
C ARG A 48 -9.58 -7.47 -3.23
N VAL A 49 -8.37 -8.02 -3.37
CA VAL A 49 -7.49 -7.67 -4.50
C VAL A 49 -8.06 -8.10 -5.85
N SER A 50 -8.74 -9.26 -5.93
CA SER A 50 -9.38 -9.70 -7.17
C SER A 50 -10.54 -8.79 -7.55
N LYS A 51 -11.36 -8.37 -6.57
CA LYS A 51 -12.46 -7.42 -6.79
C LYS A 51 -11.96 -6.04 -7.19
N GLU A 52 -10.98 -5.49 -6.47
CA GLU A 52 -10.36 -4.20 -6.80
C GLU A 52 -9.64 -4.23 -8.16
N HIS A 53 -9.06 -5.36 -8.54
CA HIS A 53 -8.47 -5.51 -9.87
C HIS A 53 -9.54 -5.43 -10.96
N ASN A 54 -10.65 -6.15 -10.79
CA ASN A 54 -11.73 -6.24 -11.78
C ASN A 54 -12.63 -4.99 -11.83
N ASP A 55 -12.77 -4.27 -10.71
CA ASP A 55 -13.61 -3.08 -10.59
C ASP A 55 -12.83 -1.91 -9.97
N GLU A 56 -12.53 -0.92 -10.80
CA GLU A 56 -11.75 0.25 -10.37
C GLU A 56 -12.47 1.12 -9.35
N SER A 57 -13.82 1.05 -9.30
CA SER A 57 -14.60 1.82 -8.33
C SER A 57 -14.33 1.39 -6.89
N LEU A 58 -13.86 0.15 -6.70
CA LEU A 58 -13.50 -0.42 -5.40
C LEU A 58 -12.10 -0.03 -4.94
N ARG A 59 -11.28 0.60 -5.80
CA ARG A 59 -9.89 1.00 -5.47
C ARG A 59 -9.81 2.27 -4.61
N ASN A 60 -10.94 2.93 -4.34
CA ASN A 60 -10.96 4.08 -3.46
C ASN A 60 -10.93 3.63 -1.98
N VAL A 61 -9.72 3.59 -1.41
CA VAL A 61 -9.46 3.08 -0.06
C VAL A 61 -9.16 4.23 0.91
N GLU A 62 -9.87 4.26 2.04
CA GLU A 62 -9.60 5.22 3.12
C GLU A 62 -8.24 4.93 3.77
N LEU A 63 -7.45 5.99 4.01
CA LEU A 63 -6.13 5.90 4.64
C LEU A 63 -6.18 6.34 6.10
N THR A 64 -5.30 5.79 6.93
CA THR A 64 -5.16 6.20 8.33
C THR A 64 -4.64 7.63 8.48
N ASN A 65 -3.75 8.06 7.59
CA ASN A 65 -3.24 9.43 7.53
C ASN A 65 -3.01 9.84 6.06
N THR A 66 -3.28 11.11 5.75
CA THR A 66 -3.06 11.73 4.44
C THR A 66 -2.12 12.94 4.52
N LYS A 67 -1.64 13.29 5.71
CA LYS A 67 -0.70 14.38 5.93
C LYS A 67 0.73 13.85 5.95
N VAL A 68 1.57 14.45 5.11
CA VAL A 68 3.02 14.31 5.18
C VAL A 68 3.53 15.45 6.04
N ASP A 69 4.27 15.12 7.11
CA ASP A 69 4.95 16.12 7.92
C ASP A 69 6.16 16.65 7.12
N ASN A 70 6.23 17.98 6.94
CA ASN A 70 7.32 18.69 6.24
C ASN A 70 8.26 19.37 7.23
#